data_AF-A0A7S2RHP9-F1
#
_entry.id   AF-A0A7S2RHP9-F1
#
_cell.length_a   1.000
_cell.length_b   1.000
_cell.length_c   1.000
_cell.angle_alpha   90.00
_cell.angle_beta   90.00
_cell.angle_gamma   90.00
#
_symmetry.space_group_name_H-M   'P 1'
#
loop_
_entity.id
_entity.type
_entity.pdbx_description
1 polymer ?
#
loop_
_entity_poly.entity_id
_entity_poly.type
_entity_poly.pdbx_seq_one_letter_code
_entity_poly.pdbx_strand_id
1 'polypeptide(L)'
;VDAMIDSLSENGVLATQVGTAPTILDPRADLSVFRHRERFINSLEANPKIKSIFIYEEAHCGFYEPKAFLVACRDVTCRRHWYAETDEIDYAIYDRIGGLKDGKPSLVHYDGATQRSFQAPPRAWETVYCRREPEPFECAYRGLDKNAELFEFDPENEEESSFEIRMSKNKETGEDEVGVYAKVDMPEGSYLMPTHLAASFEVSDDSMENVHANTQIEGVDKATVIEDFIDFIDTHGHPSIQEGSGKNYVEVGGSFMMRISEDPEEANVRRWIPSHPDGGRPKFSPVYDRHRHSFDVFLVASRDIKAGEEVVKPVGLWDI
;
A
#
# COMPACT_ATOMS: atom_id res chain seq x y z
N VAL A 1 7.70 -13.38 -25.72
CA VAL A 1 7.77 -13.01 -24.29
C VAL A 1 8.23 -14.21 -23.48
N ASP A 2 7.60 -15.37 -23.64
CA ASP A 2 7.91 -16.57 -22.84
C ASP A 2 9.39 -16.95 -22.83
N ALA A 3 10.04 -17.11 -24.00
CA ALA A 3 11.47 -17.44 -24.05
C ALA A 3 12.38 -16.43 -23.32
N MET A 4 12.00 -15.15 -23.29
CA MET A 4 12.73 -14.12 -22.54
C MET A 4 12.51 -14.29 -21.04
N ILE A 5 11.27 -14.52 -20.60
CA ILE A 5 10.95 -14.74 -19.17
C ILE A 5 11.54 -16.05 -18.66
N ASP A 6 11.56 -17.09 -19.49
CA ASP A 6 12.13 -18.40 -19.18
C ASP A 6 13.66 -18.36 -19.01
N SER A 7 14.32 -17.36 -19.61
CA SER A 7 15.77 -17.14 -19.48
C SER A 7 16.17 -16.44 -18.18
N LEU A 8 15.21 -15.81 -17.49
CA LEU A 8 15.44 -15.15 -16.21
C LEU A 8 15.58 -16.18 -15.09
N SER A 9 16.31 -15.85 -14.03
CA SER A 9 16.27 -16.59 -12.77
C SER A 9 14.90 -16.46 -12.08
N GLU A 10 14.66 -17.21 -11.00
CA GLU A 10 13.41 -17.13 -10.23
C GLU A 10 13.12 -15.71 -9.70
N ASN A 11 14.15 -15.03 -9.20
CA ASN A 11 14.07 -13.61 -8.78
C ASN A 11 14.48 -12.64 -9.89
N GLY A 12 14.43 -13.09 -11.15
CA GLY A 12 14.90 -12.31 -12.28
C GLY A 12 13.98 -11.12 -12.59
N VAL A 13 14.62 -10.04 -13.03
CA VAL A 13 13.96 -8.78 -13.39
C VAL A 13 14.23 -8.46 -14.86
N LEU A 14 13.19 -8.09 -15.58
CA LEU A 14 13.26 -7.52 -16.91
C LEU A 14 13.01 -6.02 -16.82
N ALA A 15 13.94 -5.20 -17.29
CA ALA A 15 13.73 -3.76 -17.46
C ALA A 15 13.87 -3.40 -18.94
N THR A 16 12.92 -2.63 -19.49
CA THR A 16 12.96 -2.21 -20.89
C THR A 16 12.26 -0.87 -21.11
N GLN A 17 12.72 -0.11 -22.11
CA GLN A 17 12.07 1.11 -22.56
C GLN A 17 10.84 0.75 -23.41
N VAL A 18 9.70 1.38 -23.15
CA VAL A 18 8.39 1.06 -23.78
C VAL A 18 7.75 2.22 -24.53
N GLY A 19 8.54 3.21 -24.93
CA GLY A 19 8.11 4.35 -25.76
C GLY A 19 8.10 5.68 -25.03
N THR A 20 7.36 6.65 -25.59
CA THR A 20 7.08 7.94 -24.94
C THR A 20 6.06 7.73 -23.80
N ALA A 21 6.24 8.47 -22.70
CA ALA A 21 5.26 8.54 -21.61
C ALA A 21 3.86 8.94 -22.12
N PRO A 22 2.77 8.34 -21.61
CA PRO A 22 1.44 8.75 -22.00
C PRO A 22 1.09 10.13 -21.46
N THR A 23 0.12 10.78 -22.11
CA THR A 23 -0.55 11.98 -21.59
C THR A 23 -1.96 11.65 -21.08
N ILE A 24 -2.52 12.51 -20.24
CA ILE A 24 -3.91 12.35 -19.76
C ILE A 24 -4.95 12.38 -20.90
N LEU A 25 -4.58 12.96 -22.05
CA LEU A 25 -5.42 13.09 -23.23
C LEU A 25 -5.33 11.88 -24.18
N ASP A 26 -4.39 10.97 -23.95
CA ASP A 26 -4.18 9.83 -24.85
C ASP A 26 -5.42 8.91 -24.84
N PRO A 27 -5.89 8.40 -25.98
CA PRO A 27 -7.00 7.45 -25.97
C PRO A 27 -6.59 6.14 -25.28
N ARG A 28 -7.53 5.19 -25.22
CA ARG A 28 -7.25 3.82 -24.77
C ARG A 28 -5.97 3.27 -25.43
N ALA A 29 -5.12 2.61 -24.65
CA ALA A 29 -3.76 2.29 -25.07
C ALA A 29 -3.69 1.42 -26.34
N ASP A 30 -4.60 0.46 -26.51
CA ASP A 30 -4.74 -0.43 -27.68
C ASP A 30 -5.24 0.27 -28.95
N LEU A 31 -5.95 1.41 -28.83
CA LEU A 31 -6.42 2.24 -29.93
C LEU A 31 -5.46 3.40 -30.25
N SER A 32 -4.48 3.65 -29.38
CA SER A 32 -3.50 4.72 -29.52
C SER A 32 -2.27 4.30 -30.37
N VAL A 33 -1.37 5.25 -30.61
CA VAL A 33 -0.04 4.96 -31.16
C VAL A 33 0.79 4.00 -30.29
N PHE A 34 0.39 3.80 -29.02
CA PHE A 34 1.03 2.94 -28.05
C PHE A 34 0.43 1.52 -27.98
N ARG A 35 -0.35 1.09 -28.98
CA ARG A 35 -0.94 -0.27 -29.03
C ARG A 35 0.07 -1.41 -28.85
N HIS A 36 1.31 -1.21 -29.32
CA HIS A 36 2.38 -2.20 -29.20
C HIS A 36 2.90 -2.30 -27.77
N ARG A 37 2.97 -1.17 -27.05
CA ARG A 37 3.26 -1.14 -25.61
C ARG A 37 2.18 -1.89 -24.84
N GLU A 38 0.92 -1.60 -25.12
CA GLU A 38 -0.21 -2.26 -24.45
C GLU A 38 -0.20 -3.77 -24.68
N ARG A 39 0.00 -4.21 -25.94
CA ARG A 39 0.12 -5.62 -26.26
C ARG A 39 1.28 -6.30 -25.53
N PHE A 40 2.40 -5.59 -25.37
CA PHE A 40 3.57 -6.10 -24.65
C PHE A 40 3.27 -6.25 -23.15
N ILE A 41 2.67 -5.23 -22.53
CA ILE A 41 2.22 -5.27 -21.13
C ILE A 41 1.25 -6.43 -20.91
N ASN A 42 0.21 -6.55 -21.73
CA ASN A 42 -0.78 -7.63 -21.60
C ASN A 42 -0.15 -9.02 -21.79
N SER A 43 0.88 -9.14 -22.63
CA SER A 43 1.62 -10.40 -22.79
C SER A 43 2.46 -10.75 -21.57
N LEU A 44 2.98 -9.75 -20.85
CA LEU A 44 3.68 -9.95 -19.57
C LEU A 44 2.70 -10.27 -18.44
N GLU A 45 1.58 -9.54 -18.34
CA GLU A 45 0.51 -9.80 -17.37
C GLU A 45 -0.06 -11.21 -17.51
N ALA A 46 -0.29 -11.68 -18.74
CA ALA A 46 -0.80 -13.03 -18.99
C ALA A 46 0.21 -14.14 -18.63
N ASN A 47 1.51 -13.85 -18.53
CA ASN A 47 2.51 -14.88 -18.25
C ASN A 47 2.50 -15.23 -16.75
N PRO A 48 2.31 -16.50 -16.35
CA PRO A 48 2.17 -16.91 -14.94
C PRO A 48 3.47 -16.77 -14.12
N LYS A 49 4.63 -16.68 -14.79
CA LYS A 49 5.92 -16.48 -14.13
C LYS A 49 6.19 -15.02 -13.76
N ILE A 50 5.45 -14.07 -14.32
CA ILE A 50 5.50 -12.66 -13.90
C ILE A 50 4.56 -12.46 -12.73
N LYS A 51 5.04 -11.77 -11.70
CA LYS A 51 4.33 -11.53 -10.44
C LYS A 51 4.05 -10.06 -10.18
N SER A 52 4.87 -9.17 -10.73
CA SER A 52 4.71 -7.73 -10.62
C SER A 52 5.28 -7.02 -11.83
N ILE A 53 4.65 -5.91 -12.19
CA ILE A 53 5.04 -5.04 -13.29
C ILE A 53 4.92 -3.59 -12.79
N PHE A 54 6.00 -2.83 -12.94
CA PHE A 54 6.06 -1.42 -12.61
C PHE A 54 6.40 -0.61 -13.85
N ILE A 55 6.09 0.68 -13.76
CA ILE A 55 6.37 1.66 -14.79
C ILE A 55 6.96 2.90 -14.15
N TYR A 56 7.89 3.53 -14.84
CA TYR A 56 8.40 4.84 -14.48
C TYR A 56 8.73 5.65 -15.72
N GLU A 57 8.96 6.95 -15.52
CA GLU A 57 9.30 7.88 -16.58
C GLU A 57 10.65 8.52 -16.29
N GLU A 58 11.47 8.66 -17.32
CA GLU A 58 12.75 9.35 -17.23
C GLU A 58 12.86 10.39 -18.35
N ALA A 59 13.15 11.62 -17.97
CA ALA A 59 13.33 12.75 -18.88
C ALA A 59 14.79 12.93 -19.31
N HIS A 60 15.76 12.45 -18.52
CA HIS A 60 17.20 12.58 -18.77
C HIS A 60 17.75 11.57 -19.80
N CYS A 61 16.90 11.01 -20.66
CA CYS A 61 17.31 10.08 -21.70
C CYS A 61 17.78 10.74 -23.01
N GLY A 62 17.87 12.08 -23.06
CA GLY A 62 18.30 12.82 -24.24
C GLY A 62 17.24 12.91 -25.36
N PHE A 63 15.97 12.65 -25.05
CA PHE A 63 14.84 12.79 -25.97
C PHE A 63 14.05 14.08 -25.68
N TYR A 64 13.26 14.54 -26.66
CA TYR A 64 12.38 15.70 -26.49
C TYR A 64 11.22 15.48 -25.52
N GLU A 65 10.85 14.22 -25.28
CA GLU A 65 9.74 13.83 -24.42
C GLU A 65 10.22 12.75 -23.43
N PRO A 66 9.69 12.73 -22.20
CA PRO A 66 9.98 11.68 -21.23
C PRO A 66 9.74 10.28 -21.81
N LYS A 67 10.64 9.36 -21.51
CA LYS A 67 10.52 7.97 -21.94
C LYS A 67 9.98 7.12 -20.81
N ALA A 68 9.05 6.25 -21.19
CA ALA A 68 8.47 5.24 -20.35
C ALA A 68 9.40 4.03 -20.26
N PHE A 69 9.64 3.56 -19.05
CA PHE A 69 10.33 2.32 -18.77
C PHE A 69 9.38 1.39 -18.03
N LEU A 70 9.52 0.10 -18.31
CA LEU A 70 8.76 -0.97 -17.69
C LEU A 70 9.73 -1.91 -16.99
N VAL A 71 9.36 -2.32 -15.78
CA VAL A 71 10.07 -3.31 -14.98
C VAL A 71 9.11 -4.46 -14.71
N ALA A 72 9.43 -5.67 -15.15
CA ALA A 72 8.65 -6.88 -14.87
C ALA A 72 9.47 -7.86 -14.04
N CYS A 73 8.91 -8.31 -12.93
CA CYS A 73 9.61 -9.20 -12.01
C CYS A 73 8.94 -10.57 -11.96
N ARG A 74 9.78 -11.60 -11.84
CA ARG A 74 9.32 -12.98 -11.67
C ARG A 74 8.90 -13.34 -10.25
N ASP A 75 9.23 -12.49 -9.29
CA ASP A 75 8.98 -12.71 -7.88
C ASP A 75 8.37 -11.45 -7.24
N VAL A 76 7.51 -11.65 -6.23
CA VAL A 76 6.81 -10.57 -5.51
C VAL A 76 7.77 -9.73 -4.65
N THR A 77 8.87 -10.32 -4.16
CA THR A 77 9.91 -9.64 -3.36
C THR A 77 10.63 -8.52 -4.13
N CYS A 78 10.43 -8.44 -5.46
CA CYS A 78 10.83 -7.28 -6.24
C CYS A 78 10.21 -5.98 -5.71
N ARG A 79 8.98 -6.05 -5.14
CA ARG A 79 8.30 -4.90 -4.53
C ARG A 79 9.09 -4.31 -3.37
N ARG A 80 9.73 -5.14 -2.53
CA ARG A 80 10.57 -4.66 -1.43
C ARG A 80 11.68 -3.73 -1.91
N HIS A 81 12.35 -4.08 -3.00
CA HIS A 81 13.39 -3.23 -3.58
C HIS A 81 12.82 -2.03 -4.34
N TRP A 82 11.67 -2.21 -4.99
CA TRP A 82 11.01 -1.12 -5.72
C TRP A 82 10.55 -0.02 -4.76
N TYR A 83 9.94 -0.40 -3.64
CA TYR A 83 9.39 0.47 -2.59
C TYR A 83 10.35 0.68 -1.40
N ALA A 84 11.63 0.39 -1.56
CA ALA A 84 12.64 0.67 -0.55
C ALA A 84 12.73 2.17 -0.25
N GLU A 85 13.13 2.52 0.97
CA GLU A 85 13.33 3.91 1.37
C GLU A 85 14.57 4.54 0.70
N THR A 86 14.65 5.86 0.74
CA THR A 86 15.71 6.61 0.03
C THR A 86 17.10 6.25 0.53
N ASP A 87 17.25 6.09 1.84
CA ASP A 87 18.50 5.74 2.49
C ASP A 87 18.92 4.29 2.21
N GLU A 88 17.96 3.35 2.19
CA GLU A 88 18.20 1.95 1.79
C GLU A 88 18.73 1.87 0.36
N ILE A 89 18.14 2.63 -0.56
CA ILE A 89 18.59 2.70 -1.96
C ILE A 89 19.97 3.35 -2.08
N ASP A 90 20.21 4.47 -1.40
CA ASP A 90 21.50 5.14 -1.43
C ASP A 90 22.63 4.26 -0.87
N TYR A 91 22.35 3.55 0.22
CA TYR A 91 23.25 2.55 0.77
C TYR A 91 23.52 1.43 -0.23
N ALA A 92 22.49 0.89 -0.88
CA ALA A 92 22.65 -0.17 -1.88
C ALA A 92 23.43 0.29 -3.13
N ILE A 93 23.25 1.55 -3.58
CA ILE A 93 24.04 2.16 -4.65
C ILE A 93 25.50 2.25 -4.22
N TYR A 94 25.76 2.77 -3.02
CA TYR A 94 27.11 2.91 -2.49
C TYR A 94 27.81 1.55 -2.33
N ASP A 95 27.14 0.56 -1.75
CA ASP A 95 27.70 -0.77 -1.50
C ASP A 95 27.99 -1.54 -2.80
N ARG A 96 27.06 -1.51 -3.76
CA ARG A 96 27.14 -2.34 -4.98
C ARG A 96 27.91 -1.68 -6.12
N ILE A 97 27.79 -0.36 -6.28
CA ILE A 97 28.42 0.39 -7.38
C ILE A 97 29.71 1.07 -6.90
N GLY A 98 29.77 1.46 -5.63
CA GLY A 98 30.89 2.22 -5.07
C GLY A 98 30.88 3.68 -5.50
N GLY A 99 31.84 4.45 -4.96
CA GLY A 99 32.13 5.81 -5.39
C GLY A 99 33.24 5.88 -6.44
N LEU A 100 33.34 7.01 -7.13
CA LEU A 100 34.50 7.32 -7.95
C LEU A 100 35.75 7.52 -7.06
N LYS A 101 36.95 7.34 -7.63
CA LYS A 101 38.22 7.49 -6.90
C LYS A 101 38.41 8.87 -6.26
N ASP A 102 37.72 9.90 -6.76
CA ASP A 102 37.74 11.26 -6.25
C ASP A 102 36.62 11.56 -5.24
N GLY A 103 35.88 10.53 -4.80
CA GLY A 103 34.80 10.65 -3.81
C GLY A 103 33.48 11.16 -4.36
N LYS A 104 33.36 11.33 -5.68
CA LYS A 104 32.09 11.74 -6.31
C LYS A 104 31.11 10.56 -6.45
N PRO A 105 29.80 10.81 -6.50
CA PRO A 105 28.81 9.80 -6.83
C PRO A 105 29.07 9.14 -8.18
N SER A 106 28.88 7.82 -8.26
CA SER A 106 29.04 7.06 -9.51
C SER A 106 27.87 7.23 -10.48
N LEU A 107 26.71 7.66 -9.97
CA LEU A 107 25.50 7.92 -10.76
C LEU A 107 25.19 9.42 -10.70
N VAL A 108 24.88 10.00 -11.86
CA VAL A 108 24.63 11.44 -11.99
C VAL A 108 23.15 11.79 -11.83
N HIS A 109 22.27 10.89 -12.25
CA HIS A 109 20.83 11.12 -12.36
C HIS A 109 19.98 10.12 -11.56
N TYR A 110 20.61 9.24 -10.77
CA TYR A 110 19.90 8.22 -10.04
C TYR A 110 20.48 8.07 -8.64
N ASP A 111 19.60 8.23 -7.66
CA ASP A 111 19.80 8.13 -6.21
C ASP A 111 18.49 7.64 -5.57
N GLY A 112 18.47 7.53 -4.24
CA GLY A 112 17.28 7.13 -3.49
C GLY A 112 16.10 8.06 -3.70
N ALA A 113 16.33 9.37 -3.74
CA ALA A 113 15.28 10.36 -3.99
C ALA A 113 14.63 10.18 -5.37
N THR A 114 15.45 9.92 -6.38
CA THR A 114 15.01 9.63 -7.75
C THR A 114 14.21 8.32 -7.79
N GLN A 115 14.70 7.24 -7.15
CA GLN A 115 13.96 5.99 -7.06
C GLN A 115 12.60 6.17 -6.38
N ARG A 116 12.53 6.93 -5.28
CA ARG A 116 11.27 7.26 -4.61
C ARG A 116 10.28 7.94 -5.56
N SER A 117 10.76 8.81 -6.44
CA SER A 117 9.91 9.48 -7.44
C SER A 117 9.35 8.50 -8.49
N PHE A 118 10.05 7.39 -8.77
CA PHE A 118 9.60 6.36 -9.70
C PHE A 118 8.55 5.42 -9.11
N GLN A 119 8.43 5.35 -7.79
CA GLN A 119 7.49 4.46 -7.12
C GLN A 119 6.01 4.83 -7.35
N ALA A 120 5.71 6.09 -7.67
CA ALA A 120 4.35 6.58 -7.87
C ALA A 120 4.12 6.96 -9.34
N PRO A 121 3.44 6.12 -10.14
CA PRO A 121 3.25 6.41 -11.54
C PRO A 121 2.44 7.70 -11.75
N PRO A 122 2.75 8.48 -12.80
CA PRO A 122 1.98 9.66 -13.14
C PRO A 122 0.50 9.36 -13.41
N ARG A 123 -0.38 10.33 -13.11
CA ARG A 123 -1.84 10.22 -13.31
C ARG A 123 -2.22 9.90 -14.76
N ALA A 124 -1.37 10.23 -15.74
CA ALA A 124 -1.60 9.87 -17.13
C ALA A 124 -1.66 8.35 -17.34
N TRP A 125 -0.78 7.58 -16.69
CA TRP A 125 -0.78 6.12 -16.76
C TRP A 125 -2.04 5.51 -16.15
N GLU A 126 -2.40 5.97 -14.96
CA GLU A 126 -3.65 5.60 -14.28
C GLU A 126 -4.87 5.90 -15.19
N THR A 127 -4.89 7.07 -15.82
CA THR A 127 -5.99 7.46 -16.71
C THR A 127 -6.08 6.57 -17.94
N VAL A 128 -4.96 6.28 -18.59
CA VAL A 128 -4.92 5.42 -19.79
C VAL A 128 -5.22 3.96 -19.43
N TYR A 129 -4.72 3.47 -18.30
CA TYR A 129 -5.02 2.14 -17.77
C TYR A 129 -6.52 1.95 -17.53
N CYS A 130 -7.17 2.92 -16.87
CA CYS A 130 -8.60 2.88 -16.61
C CYS A 130 -9.50 3.15 -17.82
N ARG A 131 -8.91 3.32 -19.01
CA ARG A 131 -9.67 3.30 -20.26
C ARG A 131 -9.76 1.90 -20.87
N ARG A 132 -9.07 0.88 -20.32
CA ARG A 132 -9.12 -0.52 -20.78
C ARG A 132 -10.57 -1.03 -20.84
N GLU A 133 -10.81 -2.02 -21.69
CA GLU A 133 -12.10 -2.72 -21.79
C GLU A 133 -11.90 -4.23 -21.58
N PRO A 134 -12.51 -4.82 -20.53
CA PRO A 134 -13.30 -4.15 -19.48
C PRO A 134 -12.47 -3.17 -18.64
N GLU A 135 -13.12 -2.17 -18.03
CA GLU A 135 -12.46 -1.25 -17.09
C GLU A 135 -12.03 -2.06 -15.84
N PRO A 136 -10.75 -2.00 -15.43
CA PRO A 136 -10.28 -2.66 -14.21
C PRO A 136 -11.05 -2.16 -12.98
N PHE A 137 -11.44 -3.06 -12.07
CA PHE A 137 -12.37 -2.72 -10.99
C PHE A 137 -11.82 -1.63 -10.05
N GLU A 138 -10.49 -1.62 -9.83
CA GLU A 138 -9.84 -0.68 -8.94
C GLU A 138 -9.91 0.76 -9.48
N CYS A 139 -10.23 0.95 -10.76
CA CYS A 139 -10.42 2.27 -11.37
C CYS A 139 -11.62 3.05 -10.80
N ALA A 140 -12.52 2.37 -10.09
CA ALA A 140 -13.56 3.02 -9.29
C ALA A 140 -13.01 3.70 -8.02
N TYR A 141 -11.76 3.40 -7.63
CA TYR A 141 -11.12 3.83 -6.37
C TYR A 141 -9.93 4.77 -6.61
N ARG A 142 -9.89 5.47 -7.74
CA ARG A 142 -8.82 6.43 -8.12
C ARG A 142 -8.75 7.70 -7.26
N GLY A 143 -9.69 7.87 -6.35
CA GLY A 143 -9.75 9.01 -5.45
C GLY A 143 -10.87 8.81 -4.46
N LEU A 144 -10.77 9.51 -3.33
CA LEU A 144 -11.79 9.47 -2.30
C LEU A 144 -13.13 9.96 -2.86
N ASP A 145 -14.22 9.31 -2.44
CA ASP A 145 -15.56 9.77 -2.79
C ASP A 145 -15.83 11.08 -2.06
N LYS A 146 -15.94 12.17 -2.82
CA LYS A 146 -16.17 13.51 -2.27
C LYS A 146 -17.57 13.69 -1.70
N ASN A 147 -18.49 12.77 -2.00
CA ASN A 147 -19.84 12.79 -1.48
C ASN A 147 -20.00 11.88 -0.26
N ALA A 148 -19.03 11.02 0.03
CA ALA A 148 -19.04 10.21 1.22
C ALA A 148 -18.78 11.09 2.45
N GLU A 149 -19.53 10.83 3.52
CA GLU A 149 -19.37 11.54 4.77
C GLU A 149 -18.09 11.08 5.48
N LEU A 150 -17.47 12.01 6.21
CA LEU A 150 -16.27 11.76 7.00
C LEU A 150 -16.66 11.84 8.47
N PHE A 151 -16.42 10.76 9.21
CA PHE A 151 -16.64 10.73 10.65
C PHE A 151 -15.28 10.66 11.33
N GLU A 152 -15.03 11.57 12.26
CA GLU A 152 -13.74 11.68 12.95
C GLU A 152 -13.87 11.38 14.43
N PHE A 153 -12.80 10.85 15.01
CA PHE A 153 -12.65 10.74 16.45
C PHE A 153 -11.77 11.89 16.93
N ASP A 154 -12.29 12.69 17.87
CA ASP A 154 -11.53 13.78 18.49
C ASP A 154 -11.43 13.52 20.00
N PRO A 155 -10.26 13.12 20.51
CA PRO A 155 -10.06 12.86 21.94
C PRO A 155 -10.03 14.15 22.78
N GLU A 156 -9.82 15.32 22.18
CA GLU A 156 -9.77 16.61 22.88
C GLU A 156 -11.15 17.29 22.92
N ASN A 157 -12.01 17.01 21.93
CA ASN A 157 -13.35 17.57 21.82
C ASN A 157 -14.43 16.49 21.68
N GLU A 158 -14.89 15.98 22.82
CA GLU A 158 -15.93 14.94 22.85
C GLU A 158 -17.23 15.40 22.16
N GLU A 159 -17.59 16.68 22.23
CA GLU A 159 -18.85 17.18 21.62
C GLU A 159 -18.82 17.14 20.08
N GLU A 160 -17.67 17.38 19.48
CA GLU A 160 -17.47 17.33 18.01
C GLU A 160 -17.11 15.93 17.50
N SER A 161 -16.59 15.07 18.38
CA SER A 161 -16.25 13.69 18.03
C SER A 161 -17.49 12.90 17.57
N SER A 162 -17.35 12.19 16.46
CA SER A 162 -18.37 11.28 15.93
C SER A 162 -18.35 9.90 16.63
N PHE A 163 -17.31 9.65 17.43
CA PHE A 163 -17.11 8.40 18.15
C PHE A 163 -16.85 8.66 19.64
N GLU A 164 -17.12 7.66 20.47
CA GLU A 164 -16.72 7.60 21.86
C GLU A 164 -16.06 6.25 22.17
N ILE A 165 -15.16 6.25 23.15
CA ILE A 165 -14.54 5.03 23.65
C ILE A 165 -15.29 4.61 24.90
N ARG A 166 -15.74 3.35 24.94
CA ARG A 166 -16.39 2.77 26.12
C ARG A 166 -15.67 1.52 26.57
N MET A 167 -15.59 1.34 27.88
CA MET A 167 -15.24 0.07 28.48
C MET A 167 -16.49 -0.81 28.50
N SER A 168 -16.41 -1.97 27.89
CA SER A 168 -17.43 -3.02 27.95
C SER A 168 -16.83 -4.28 28.57
N LYS A 169 -17.68 -5.26 28.89
CA LYS A 169 -17.18 -6.59 29.25
C LYS A 169 -17.26 -7.50 28.06
N ASN A 170 -16.15 -8.16 27.73
CA ASN A 170 -16.14 -9.22 26.75
C ASN A 170 -17.16 -10.29 27.16
N LYS A 171 -18.07 -10.65 26.26
CA LYS A 171 -19.19 -11.56 26.58
C LYS A 171 -18.72 -13.00 26.85
N GLU A 172 -17.56 -13.38 26.34
CA GLU A 172 -17.00 -14.73 26.44
C GLU A 172 -16.04 -14.87 27.62
N THR A 173 -15.14 -13.90 27.81
CA THR A 173 -14.09 -13.96 28.84
C THR A 173 -14.49 -13.23 30.12
N GLY A 174 -15.43 -12.27 30.05
CA GLY A 174 -15.85 -11.43 31.17
C GLY A 174 -14.84 -10.34 31.56
N GLU A 175 -13.75 -10.22 30.80
CA GLU A 175 -12.70 -9.22 30.97
C GLU A 175 -13.14 -7.86 30.44
N ASP A 176 -12.53 -6.79 30.95
CA ASP A 176 -12.80 -5.45 30.48
C ASP A 176 -12.17 -5.26 29.09
N GLU A 177 -12.97 -4.83 28.13
CA GLU A 177 -12.62 -4.66 26.73
C GLU A 177 -12.97 -3.23 26.29
N VAL A 178 -12.00 -2.57 25.66
CA VAL A 178 -12.17 -1.23 25.09
C VAL A 178 -12.86 -1.38 23.73
N GLY A 179 -13.96 -0.65 23.52
CA GLY A 179 -14.65 -0.59 22.23
C GLY A 179 -14.89 0.85 21.79
N VAL A 180 -14.94 1.04 20.47
CA VAL A 180 -15.29 2.30 19.83
C VAL A 180 -16.77 2.27 19.47
N TYR A 181 -17.51 3.31 19.83
CA TYR A 181 -18.95 3.38 19.58
C TYR A 181 -19.29 4.65 18.78
N ALA A 182 -20.23 4.53 17.84
CA ALA A 182 -20.72 5.66 17.06
C ALA A 182 -21.62 6.56 17.92
N LYS A 183 -21.40 7.88 17.88
CA LYS A 183 -22.28 8.88 18.54
C LYS A 183 -23.42 9.36 17.65
N VAL A 184 -23.29 9.14 16.35
CA VAL A 184 -24.22 9.57 15.30
C VAL A 184 -24.49 8.41 14.34
N ASP A 185 -25.59 8.49 13.61
CA ASP A 185 -25.86 7.55 12.52
C ASP A 185 -24.86 7.80 11.38
N MET A 186 -24.26 6.73 10.86
CA MET A 186 -23.28 6.78 9.77
C MET A 186 -23.79 5.93 8.61
N PRO A 187 -23.99 6.50 7.40
CA PRO A 187 -24.45 5.72 6.26
C PRO A 187 -23.35 4.78 5.73
N GLU A 188 -23.76 3.69 5.09
CA GLU A 188 -22.85 2.79 4.38
C GLU A 188 -21.91 3.55 3.42
N GLY A 189 -20.64 3.17 3.40
CA GLY A 189 -19.61 3.76 2.53
C GLY A 189 -18.96 5.02 3.09
N SER A 190 -19.41 5.53 4.24
CA SER A 190 -18.77 6.66 4.92
C SER A 190 -17.36 6.32 5.41
N TYR A 191 -16.46 7.29 5.40
CA TYR A 191 -15.10 7.12 5.90
C TYR A 191 -15.06 7.21 7.42
N LEU A 192 -14.37 6.27 8.04
CA LEU A 192 -14.26 6.16 9.49
C LEU A 192 -12.86 6.55 9.94
N MET A 193 -12.74 7.61 10.73
CA MET A 193 -11.50 8.16 11.28
C MET A 193 -10.36 8.37 10.25
N PRO A 194 -10.63 8.98 9.07
CA PRO A 194 -9.62 9.10 8.03
C PRO A 194 -8.39 9.89 8.47
N THR A 195 -8.51 10.86 9.39
CA THR A 195 -7.35 11.60 9.91
C THR A 195 -6.43 10.70 10.74
N HIS A 196 -6.99 9.83 11.59
CA HIS A 196 -6.19 8.89 12.39
C HIS A 196 -5.52 7.83 11.53
N LEU A 197 -6.25 7.28 10.54
CA LEU A 197 -5.72 6.30 9.61
C LEU A 197 -4.65 6.89 8.68
N ALA A 198 -4.79 8.17 8.30
CA ALA A 198 -3.75 8.89 7.55
C ALA A 198 -2.49 9.18 8.40
N ALA A 199 -2.60 9.13 9.73
CA ALA A 199 -1.49 9.25 10.66
C ALA A 199 -0.84 7.90 11.02
N SER A 200 -1.38 6.78 10.53
CA SER A 200 -0.74 5.46 10.65
C SER A 200 0.67 5.50 10.10
N PHE A 201 1.60 4.83 10.78
CA PHE A 201 3.00 4.83 10.38
C PHE A 201 3.41 3.48 9.79
N GLU A 202 4.42 3.53 8.92
CA GLU A 202 4.94 2.39 8.19
C GLU A 202 6.22 1.87 8.87
N VAL A 203 6.34 0.55 9.01
CA VAL A 203 7.54 -0.13 9.53
C VAL A 203 7.91 -1.26 8.57
N SER A 204 9.17 -1.32 8.13
CA SER A 204 9.63 -2.44 7.29
C SER A 204 9.87 -3.70 8.12
N ASP A 205 9.73 -4.87 7.48
CA ASP A 205 10.07 -6.17 8.08
C ASP A 205 11.50 -6.16 8.64
N ASP A 206 12.45 -5.57 7.92
CA ASP A 206 13.84 -5.45 8.37
C ASP A 206 13.96 -4.60 9.64
N SER A 207 13.19 -3.51 9.74
CA SER A 207 13.19 -2.69 10.95
C SER A 207 12.63 -3.48 12.13
N MET A 208 11.54 -4.22 11.91
CA MET A 208 10.96 -5.09 12.93
C MET A 208 11.95 -6.15 13.39
N GLU A 209 12.54 -6.92 12.46
CA GLU A 209 13.52 -7.96 12.76
C GLU A 209 14.71 -7.41 13.57
N ASN A 210 15.22 -6.23 13.19
CA ASN A 210 16.30 -5.56 13.92
C ASN A 210 15.88 -5.12 15.33
N VAL A 211 14.66 -4.63 15.50
CA VAL A 211 14.13 -4.22 16.82
C VAL A 211 13.95 -5.45 17.72
N HIS A 212 13.38 -6.55 17.20
CA HIS A 212 13.27 -7.83 17.92
C HIS A 212 14.64 -8.42 18.29
N ALA A 213 15.64 -8.34 17.40
CA ALA A 213 16.98 -8.85 17.71
C ALA A 213 17.65 -8.07 18.86
N ASN A 214 17.37 -6.77 18.97
CA ASN A 214 17.94 -5.92 20.01
C ASN A 214 17.29 -6.11 21.40
N THR A 215 16.05 -6.63 21.49
CA THR A 215 15.42 -6.94 22.79
C THR A 215 15.94 -8.23 23.41
N GLN A 216 16.61 -9.08 22.64
CA GLN A 216 17.13 -10.39 23.08
C GLN A 216 18.58 -10.35 23.60
N ILE A 217 19.21 -9.18 23.73
CA ILE A 217 20.60 -9.06 24.18
C ILE A 217 20.69 -9.38 25.68
N GLU A 218 21.27 -10.55 26.01
CA GLU A 218 21.52 -10.98 27.40
C GLU A 218 22.38 -9.97 28.18
N GLY A 219 21.90 -9.57 29.36
CA GLY A 219 22.68 -8.77 30.33
C GLY A 219 22.30 -7.29 30.44
N VAL A 220 21.32 -6.82 29.67
CA VAL A 220 20.67 -5.52 29.89
C VAL A 220 19.32 -5.80 30.54
N ASP A 221 19.01 -5.15 31.66
CA ASP A 221 17.66 -5.23 32.26
C ASP A 221 16.63 -4.93 31.16
N LYS A 222 15.67 -5.84 30.99
CA LYS A 222 14.62 -5.78 29.96
C LYS A 222 14.15 -4.34 29.77
N ALA A 223 14.37 -3.80 28.58
CA ALA A 223 13.81 -2.51 28.22
C ALA A 223 12.31 -2.72 27.95
N THR A 224 11.50 -2.78 29.01
CA THR A 224 10.05 -3.06 28.94
C THR A 224 9.34 -2.20 27.90
N VAL A 225 9.81 -0.96 27.71
CA VAL A 225 9.28 -0.03 26.69
C VAL A 225 9.44 -0.54 25.25
N ILE A 226 10.52 -1.27 24.92
CA ILE A 226 10.71 -1.82 23.57
C ILE A 226 9.87 -3.07 23.39
N GLU A 227 9.74 -3.92 24.42
CA GLU A 227 8.82 -5.06 24.41
C GLU A 227 7.36 -4.58 24.23
N ASP A 228 6.92 -3.58 25.00
CA ASP A 228 5.58 -2.98 24.89
C ASP A 228 5.33 -2.37 23.50
N PHE A 229 6.35 -1.76 22.89
CA PHE A 229 6.24 -1.19 21.54
C PHE A 229 6.14 -2.27 20.46
N ILE A 230 6.92 -3.33 20.58
CA ILE A 230 6.83 -4.49 19.68
C ILE A 230 5.44 -5.11 19.80
N ASP A 231 4.98 -5.38 21.03
CA ASP A 231 3.66 -5.96 21.28
C ASP A 231 2.55 -5.08 20.71
N PHE A 232 2.70 -3.75 20.78
CA PHE A 232 1.79 -2.80 20.14
C PHE A 232 1.78 -2.95 18.60
N ILE A 233 2.96 -3.05 17.96
CA ILE A 233 3.04 -3.26 16.52
C ILE A 233 2.46 -4.62 16.13
N ASP A 234 2.77 -5.68 16.85
CA ASP A 234 2.30 -7.03 16.54
C ASP A 234 0.76 -7.14 16.71
N THR A 235 0.18 -6.35 17.63
CA THR A 235 -1.26 -6.33 17.90
C THR A 235 -2.04 -5.41 16.96
N HIS A 236 -1.50 -4.24 16.62
CA HIS A 236 -2.20 -3.19 15.88
C HIS A 236 -1.62 -2.90 14.50
N GLY A 237 -0.57 -3.62 14.13
CA GLY A 237 0.03 -3.61 12.82
C GLY A 237 -0.63 -4.61 11.89
N HIS A 238 -0.50 -4.36 10.59
CA HIS A 238 -0.86 -5.32 9.56
C HIS A 238 0.12 -5.24 8.39
N PRO A 239 0.34 -6.35 7.68
CA PRO A 239 1.13 -6.31 6.46
C PRO A 239 0.44 -5.45 5.41
N SER A 240 1.24 -4.79 4.58
CA SER A 240 0.74 -4.09 3.41
C SER A 240 0.04 -5.07 2.46
N ILE A 241 -1.05 -4.63 1.85
CA ILE A 241 -1.74 -5.36 0.77
C ILE A 241 -0.86 -5.52 -0.49
N GLN A 242 0.33 -4.92 -0.47
CA GLN A 242 1.34 -5.04 -1.48
C GLN A 242 2.25 -6.24 -1.18
N GLU A 243 1.74 -7.44 -1.45
CA GLU A 243 2.48 -8.71 -1.25
C GLU A 243 3.93 -8.61 -1.72
N GLY A 244 4.88 -8.93 -0.82
CA GLY A 244 6.32 -8.90 -1.10
C GLY A 244 6.97 -7.51 -0.98
N SER A 245 6.25 -6.48 -0.52
CA SER A 245 6.83 -5.18 -0.17
C SER A 245 7.65 -5.21 1.13
N GLY A 246 7.29 -6.12 2.04
CA GLY A 246 7.88 -6.20 3.38
C GLY A 246 7.66 -4.93 4.21
N LYS A 247 6.49 -4.30 4.04
CA LYS A 247 6.05 -3.13 4.80
C LYS A 247 4.84 -3.53 5.63
N ASN A 248 4.82 -3.05 6.87
CA ASN A 248 3.69 -3.15 7.80
C ASN A 248 3.20 -1.74 8.11
N TYR A 249 1.90 -1.60 8.29
CA TYR A 249 1.29 -0.34 8.74
C TYR A 249 0.72 -0.55 10.11
N VAL A 250 1.00 0.42 10.99
CA VAL A 250 0.56 0.40 12.37
C VAL A 250 -0.50 1.46 12.54
N GLU A 251 -1.70 1.01 12.88
CA GLU A 251 -2.83 1.90 13.10
C GLU A 251 -2.63 2.75 14.36
N VAL A 252 -3.08 4.01 14.30
CA VAL A 252 -2.98 4.95 15.43
C VAL A 252 -4.32 5.65 15.69
N GLY A 253 -4.41 6.34 16.82
CA GLY A 253 -5.61 7.09 17.20
C GLY A 253 -6.76 6.18 17.64
N GLY A 254 -7.99 6.50 17.24
CA GLY A 254 -9.16 5.72 17.64
C GLY A 254 -9.29 4.36 16.92
N SER A 255 -8.65 4.18 15.76
CA SER A 255 -8.90 3.00 14.92
C SER A 255 -8.29 1.71 15.49
N PHE A 256 -7.15 1.79 16.18
CA PHE A 256 -6.54 0.63 16.81
C PHE A 256 -7.35 0.11 18.02
N MET A 257 -8.24 0.94 18.57
CA MET A 257 -9.15 0.56 19.67
C MET A 257 -10.45 -0.07 19.17
N MET A 258 -10.67 -0.15 17.85
CA MET A 258 -11.81 -0.88 17.30
C MET A 258 -11.61 -2.37 17.55
N ARG A 259 -12.61 -3.00 18.18
CA ARG A 259 -12.60 -4.44 18.41
C ARG A 259 -12.58 -5.21 17.09
N ILE A 260 -11.87 -6.33 17.09
CA ILE A 260 -11.87 -7.31 16.00
C ILE A 260 -12.86 -8.43 16.37
N SER A 261 -13.79 -8.77 15.49
CA SER A 261 -14.75 -9.85 15.68
C SER A 261 -14.54 -10.99 14.68
N GLU A 262 -14.58 -12.22 15.19
CA GLU A 262 -14.62 -13.44 14.38
C GLU A 262 -16.00 -13.64 13.71
N ASP A 263 -17.05 -12.98 14.22
CA ASP A 263 -18.39 -13.03 13.64
C ASP A 263 -18.55 -11.97 12.54
N PRO A 264 -18.66 -12.37 11.25
CA PRO A 264 -18.82 -11.43 10.15
C PRO A 264 -20.11 -10.60 10.24
N GLU A 265 -21.13 -11.08 10.95
CA GLU A 265 -22.40 -10.35 11.12
C GLU A 265 -22.28 -9.18 12.10
N GLU A 266 -21.31 -9.24 13.03
CA GLU A 266 -20.99 -8.12 13.93
C GLU A 266 -20.18 -7.04 13.23
N ALA A 267 -19.32 -7.43 12.27
CA ALA A 267 -18.44 -6.51 11.58
C ALA A 267 -19.22 -5.49 10.73
N ASN A 268 -18.96 -4.21 10.97
CA ASN A 268 -19.58 -3.09 10.24
C ASN A 268 -18.54 -2.15 9.61
N VAL A 269 -17.27 -2.57 9.60
CA VAL A 269 -16.15 -1.89 8.95
C VAL A 269 -15.61 -2.77 7.83
N ARG A 270 -15.19 -2.14 6.73
CA ARG A 270 -14.43 -2.79 5.66
C ARG A 270 -13.33 -1.86 5.15
N ARG A 271 -12.37 -2.42 4.41
CA ARG A 271 -11.41 -1.62 3.65
C ARG A 271 -12.13 -0.75 2.64
N TRP A 272 -11.56 0.44 2.39
CA TRP A 272 -12.07 1.33 1.36
C TRP A 272 -12.07 0.66 -0.02
N ILE A 273 -10.94 0.04 -0.41
CA ILE A 273 -10.86 -0.81 -1.59
C ILE A 273 -11.22 -2.25 -1.21
N PRO A 274 -12.19 -2.90 -1.88
CA PRO A 274 -12.48 -4.31 -1.65
C PRO A 274 -11.36 -5.19 -2.19
N SER A 275 -11.32 -6.45 -1.73
CA SER A 275 -10.40 -7.45 -2.30
C SER A 275 -10.62 -7.57 -3.81
N HIS A 276 -9.53 -7.79 -4.54
CA HIS A 276 -9.60 -8.00 -5.98
C HIS A 276 -10.52 -9.20 -6.29
N PRO A 277 -11.40 -9.14 -7.31
CA PRO A 277 -12.33 -10.24 -7.63
C PRO A 277 -11.68 -11.61 -7.83
N ASP A 278 -10.45 -11.62 -8.35
CA ASP A 278 -9.64 -12.83 -8.58
C ASP A 278 -8.80 -13.27 -7.35
N GLY A 279 -8.96 -12.63 -6.19
CA GLY A 279 -8.28 -13.00 -4.93
C GLY A 279 -6.81 -12.58 -4.82
N GLY A 280 -6.36 -11.63 -5.63
CA GLY A 280 -4.99 -11.11 -5.54
C GLY A 280 -4.78 -9.83 -6.32
N ARG A 281 -3.76 -9.05 -5.94
CA ARG A 281 -3.43 -7.79 -6.63
C ARG A 281 -3.11 -8.05 -8.12
N PRO A 282 -3.57 -7.18 -9.04
CA PRO A 282 -3.14 -7.24 -10.43
C PRO A 282 -1.62 -7.16 -10.54
N LYS A 283 -1.04 -7.91 -11.50
CA LYS A 283 0.40 -7.85 -11.76
C LYS A 283 0.84 -6.45 -12.19
N PHE A 284 -0.02 -5.77 -12.95
CA PHE A 284 0.16 -4.39 -13.39
C PHE A 284 -1.08 -3.58 -13.03
N SER A 285 -0.92 -2.58 -12.16
CA SER A 285 -1.97 -1.60 -11.90
C SER A 285 -1.37 -0.29 -11.40
N PRO A 286 -1.28 0.72 -12.27
CA PRO A 286 -0.87 2.06 -11.87
C PRO A 286 -1.79 2.69 -10.83
N VAL A 287 -3.03 2.20 -10.69
CA VAL A 287 -3.96 2.62 -9.64
C VAL A 287 -3.46 2.13 -8.29
N TYR A 288 -3.19 0.81 -8.15
CA TYR A 288 -2.62 0.26 -6.91
C TYR A 288 -1.27 0.88 -6.56
N ASP A 289 -0.38 1.08 -7.54
CA ASP A 289 0.96 1.65 -7.28
C ASP A 289 0.87 3.11 -6.78
N ARG A 290 -0.05 3.89 -7.34
CA ARG A 290 -0.24 5.32 -7.01
C ARG A 290 -0.98 5.54 -5.69
N HIS A 291 -1.97 4.70 -5.38
CA HIS A 291 -2.84 4.84 -4.21
C HIS A 291 -2.49 3.87 -3.07
N ARG A 292 -1.30 3.28 -3.13
CA ARG A 292 -0.88 2.17 -2.27
C ARG A 292 -1.10 2.43 -0.78
N HIS A 293 -0.64 3.58 -0.27
CA HIS A 293 -0.77 3.95 1.14
C HIS A 293 -2.25 4.11 1.53
N SER A 294 -3.05 4.76 0.68
CA SER A 294 -4.48 4.93 0.92
C SER A 294 -5.24 3.61 0.96
N PHE A 295 -4.84 2.64 0.13
CA PHE A 295 -5.42 1.30 0.12
C PHE A 295 -5.00 0.45 1.31
N ASP A 296 -3.84 0.74 1.91
CA ASP A 296 -3.35 0.10 3.12
C ASP A 296 -4.00 0.66 4.40
N VAL A 297 -4.58 1.87 4.41
CA VAL A 297 -5.03 2.48 5.68
C VAL A 297 -6.52 2.84 5.75
N PHE A 298 -7.20 3.18 4.66
CA PHE A 298 -8.55 3.73 4.79
C PHE A 298 -9.63 2.67 5.05
N LEU A 299 -10.49 3.00 6.03
CA LEU A 299 -11.64 2.21 6.43
C LEU A 299 -12.95 2.93 6.09
N VAL A 300 -13.96 2.15 5.72
CA VAL A 300 -15.31 2.64 5.45
C VAL A 300 -16.36 1.78 6.15
N ALA A 301 -17.52 2.37 6.42
CA ALA A 301 -18.68 1.63 6.92
C ALA A 301 -19.12 0.58 5.87
N SER A 302 -19.22 -0.69 6.26
CA SER A 302 -19.67 -1.78 5.37
C SER A 302 -21.20 -1.84 5.25
N ARG A 303 -21.90 -1.19 6.16
CA ARG A 303 -23.36 -0.98 6.21
C ARG A 303 -23.66 0.28 7.01
N ASP A 304 -24.93 0.67 7.08
CA ASP A 304 -25.35 1.70 8.04
C ASP A 304 -24.97 1.30 9.47
N ILE A 305 -24.35 2.23 10.20
CA ILE A 305 -24.01 2.11 11.62
C ILE A 305 -24.91 3.08 12.38
N LYS A 306 -25.65 2.60 13.39
CA LYS A 306 -26.56 3.45 14.16
C LYS A 306 -25.85 4.10 15.34
N ALA A 307 -26.33 5.27 15.76
CA ALA A 307 -25.86 5.91 16.99
C ALA A 307 -26.00 4.94 18.18
N GLY A 308 -24.93 4.82 18.95
CA GLY A 308 -24.78 3.88 20.08
C GLY A 308 -24.29 2.49 19.70
N GLU A 309 -24.15 2.17 18.41
CA GLU A 309 -23.60 0.91 17.92
C GLU A 309 -22.06 0.89 18.03
N GLU A 310 -21.50 -0.29 18.31
CA GLU A 310 -20.04 -0.50 18.32
C GLU A 310 -19.50 -0.55 16.89
N VAL A 311 -18.32 0.02 16.66
CA VAL A 311 -17.60 -0.03 15.38
C VAL A 311 -16.60 -1.19 15.43
N VAL A 312 -16.83 -2.19 14.61
CA VAL A 312 -16.19 -3.51 14.73
C VAL A 312 -15.56 -3.91 13.40
N LYS A 313 -14.28 -4.30 13.48
CA LYS A 313 -13.51 -4.83 12.35
C LYS A 313 -13.71 -6.35 12.22
N PRO A 314 -13.79 -6.90 11.00
CA PRO A 314 -13.72 -8.33 10.80
C PRO A 314 -12.29 -8.85 11.01
N VAL A 315 -12.15 -10.10 11.44
CA VAL A 315 -10.86 -10.82 11.33
C VAL A 315 -10.40 -10.85 9.87
N GLY A 316 -9.11 -10.66 9.65
CA GLY A 316 -8.52 -10.66 8.32
C GLY A 316 -8.92 -9.46 7.46
N LEU A 317 -9.35 -8.35 8.08
CA LEU A 317 -9.68 -7.09 7.39
C LEU A 317 -8.59 -6.68 6.37
N TRP A 318 -7.33 -6.91 6.71
CA TRP A 318 -6.17 -6.53 5.92
C TRP A 318 -5.62 -7.66 5.03
N ASP A 319 -6.20 -8.86 5.09
CA ASP A 319 -5.74 -10.00 4.30
C ASP A 319 -6.05 -9.82 2.80
N ILE A 320 -5.23 -10.41 1.93
CA ILE A 320 -5.34 -10.34 0.46
C ILE A 320 -6.12 -11.54 -0.07
#